data_AF-A0A1T1GT20-F1
#
_entry.id   AF-A0A1T1GT20-F1
#
_cell.length_a   1.000
_cell.length_b   1.000
_cell.length_c   1.000
_cell.angle_alpha   90.00
_cell.angle_beta   90.00
_cell.angle_gamma   90.00
#
_symmetry.space_group_name_H-M   'P 1'
#
loop_
_entity.id
_entity.type
_entity.pdbx_description
1 polymer ?
#
loop_
_entity_poly.entity_id
_entity_poly.type
_entity_poly.pdbx_seq_one_letter_code
_entity_poly.pdbx_strand_id
1 'polypeptide(L)'
;HLMRLANSGEASIGRKVATLRDAINATGTNRIARWTQLLLYADGRKVPLEQDALVQLAATRARFMETASARLAHANRKVVDGAFLTGVFSLVDAVFGDTLENTLEALTLASHIRAAILHREGQLGTLLGAIEALEHGD
;
A
#
# COMPACT_ATOMS: atom_id res chain seq x y z
N HIS A 1 -32.31 -9.22 -18.92
CA HIS A 1 -33.25 -10.36 -18.91
C HIS A 1 -32.55 -11.69 -18.55
N LEU A 2 -31.72 -11.74 -17.49
CA LEU A 2 -31.15 -12.97 -16.91
C LEU A 2 -30.97 -12.81 -15.38
N MET A 3 -32.04 -12.41 -14.69
CA MET A 3 -32.17 -12.51 -13.22
C MET A 3 -33.20 -13.57 -12.83
N ARG A 4 -33.21 -14.75 -13.46
CA ARG A 4 -34.26 -15.76 -13.19
C ARG A 4 -33.84 -17.23 -13.15
N LEU A 5 -32.56 -17.55 -12.96
CA LEU A 5 -32.19 -18.97 -12.89
C LEU A 5 -31.09 -19.31 -11.87
N ALA A 6 -31.23 -18.80 -10.65
CA ALA A 6 -30.46 -19.32 -9.52
C ALA A 6 -31.24 -19.36 -8.19
N ASN A 7 -32.59 -19.32 -8.25
CA ASN A 7 -33.48 -19.45 -7.10
C ASN A 7 -34.43 -20.65 -7.28
N SER A 8 -33.88 -21.85 -7.49
CA SER A 8 -34.65 -23.09 -7.41
C SER A 8 -33.81 -24.18 -6.77
N GLY A 9 -33.96 -24.31 -5.46
CA GLY A 9 -33.29 -25.29 -4.62
C GLY A 9 -33.45 -24.88 -3.15
N GLU A 10 -34.57 -25.30 -2.56
CA GLU A 10 -34.99 -24.98 -1.20
C GLU A 10 -34.03 -25.51 -0.13
N ALA A 11 -34.09 -24.82 1.02
CA ALA A 11 -33.79 -25.27 2.38
C ALA A 11 -32.33 -25.16 2.87
N SER A 12 -32.07 -24.04 3.56
CA SER A 12 -31.85 -24.01 5.02
C SER A 12 -30.81 -22.97 5.45
N ILE A 13 -31.25 -22.09 6.35
CA ILE A 13 -30.49 -21.47 7.44
C ILE A 13 -29.38 -20.49 7.02
N GLY A 14 -29.75 -19.21 7.01
CA GLY A 14 -29.04 -18.17 7.75
C GLY A 14 -27.62 -17.80 7.31
N ARG A 15 -27.49 -16.53 6.90
CA ARG A 15 -26.28 -15.68 6.92
C ARG A 15 -25.50 -15.57 5.60
N LYS A 16 -25.86 -14.49 4.89
CA LYS A 16 -25.03 -13.50 4.18
C LYS A 16 -24.04 -14.01 3.12
N VAL A 17 -24.26 -13.51 1.89
CA VAL A 17 -23.28 -13.29 0.82
C VAL A 17 -21.88 -13.09 1.43
N ALA A 18 -21.00 -14.08 1.23
CA ALA A 18 -19.58 -13.94 1.56
C ALA A 18 -19.03 -12.84 0.66
N THR A 19 -18.83 -11.67 1.25
CA THR A 19 -18.35 -10.50 0.54
C THR A 19 -16.85 -10.61 0.32
N LEU A 20 -16.29 -9.86 -0.63
CA LEU A 20 -14.84 -9.76 -0.85
C LEU A 20 -14.07 -9.45 0.46
N ARG A 21 -14.73 -8.78 1.41
CA ARG A 21 -14.27 -8.53 2.79
C ARG A 21 -14.00 -9.80 3.59
N ASP A 22 -14.75 -10.88 3.35
CA ASP A 22 -14.61 -12.16 4.03
C ASP A 22 -13.43 -12.97 3.45
N ALA A 23 -13.15 -12.83 2.14
CA ALA A 23 -11.94 -13.37 1.50
C ALA A 23 -10.65 -12.66 1.97
N ILE A 24 -10.74 -11.34 2.23
CA ILE A 24 -9.65 -10.51 2.76
C ILE A 24 -9.32 -10.86 4.23
N ASN A 25 -10.30 -11.25 5.03
CA ASN A 25 -10.09 -11.66 6.42
C ASN A 25 -9.52 -13.08 6.57
N ALA A 26 -9.68 -13.94 5.55
CA ALA A 26 -9.32 -15.36 5.61
C ALA A 26 -7.83 -15.64 5.36
N THR A 27 -7.05 -14.68 4.86
CA THR A 27 -5.61 -14.82 4.60
C THR A 27 -4.85 -13.70 5.32
N GLY A 28 -3.74 -14.02 6.00
CA GLY A 28 -3.01 -13.15 6.95
C GLY A 28 -2.37 -11.86 6.41
N THR A 29 -3.00 -11.22 5.43
CA THR A 29 -2.58 -10.06 4.62
C THR A 29 -3.30 -8.77 5.08
N ASN A 30 -3.60 -8.67 6.38
CA ASN A 30 -4.54 -7.68 6.93
C ASN A 30 -3.98 -6.23 7.00
N ARG A 31 -2.70 -6.01 6.71
CA ARG A 31 -2.11 -4.64 6.62
C ARG A 31 -2.16 -4.08 5.20
N ILE A 32 -1.78 -4.86 4.20
CA ILE A 32 -1.72 -4.38 2.80
C ILE A 32 -3.13 -4.05 2.29
N ALA A 33 -4.10 -4.94 2.48
CA ALA A 33 -5.48 -4.69 2.07
C ALA A 33 -6.09 -3.43 2.74
N ARG A 34 -5.66 -3.12 3.97
CA ARG A 34 -6.12 -1.95 4.72
C ARG A 34 -5.53 -0.65 4.18
N TRP A 35 -4.25 -0.66 3.78
CA TRP A 35 -3.62 0.49 3.13
C TRP A 35 -4.05 0.66 1.68
N THR A 36 -4.31 -0.44 0.94
CA THR A 36 -4.96 -0.39 -0.37
C THR A 36 -6.37 0.22 -0.26
N GLN A 37 -7.14 -0.16 0.76
CA GLN A 37 -8.44 0.45 1.04
C GLN A 37 -8.33 1.92 1.45
N LEU A 38 -7.29 2.30 2.20
CA LEU A 38 -7.06 3.69 2.57
C LEU A 38 -6.72 4.55 1.35
N LEU A 39 -5.83 4.07 0.48
CA LEU A 39 -5.51 4.70 -0.80
C LEU A 39 -6.77 4.82 -1.67
N LEU A 40 -7.57 3.75 -1.77
CA LEU A 40 -8.83 3.72 -2.53
C LEU A 40 -9.89 4.74 -2.06
N TYR A 41 -9.79 5.21 -0.82
CA TYR A 41 -10.73 6.16 -0.21
C TYR A 41 -10.12 7.55 0.03
N ALA A 42 -8.82 7.76 -0.21
CA ALA A 42 -8.10 8.98 0.20
C ALA A 42 -8.41 10.22 -0.64
N ASP A 43 -9.17 10.14 -1.74
CA ASP A 43 -9.70 11.38 -2.32
C ASP A 43 -10.98 11.17 -3.14
N GLY A 44 -11.88 12.14 -3.08
CA GLY A 44 -13.10 12.26 -3.89
C GLY A 44 -12.83 12.55 -5.37
N ARG A 45 -11.72 12.03 -5.91
CA ARG A 45 -11.31 12.20 -7.31
C ARG A 45 -12.18 11.30 -8.20
N LYS A 46 -12.60 11.86 -9.33
CA LYS A 46 -13.43 11.19 -10.36
C LYS A 46 -12.65 10.16 -11.19
N VAL A 47 -11.37 9.94 -10.90
CA VAL A 47 -10.48 9.05 -11.64
C VAL A 47 -10.33 7.74 -10.85
N PRO A 48 -10.52 6.57 -11.46
CA PRO A 48 -10.23 5.29 -10.80
C PRO A 48 -8.79 5.29 -10.30
N LEU A 49 -8.55 4.86 -9.06
CA LEU A 49 -7.21 4.89 -8.44
C LEU A 49 -6.11 4.19 -9.27
N GLU A 50 -6.50 3.16 -10.03
CA GLU A 50 -5.63 2.43 -10.94
C GLU A 50 -5.08 3.31 -12.09
N GLN A 51 -5.68 4.47 -12.32
CA GLN A 51 -5.29 5.45 -13.33
C GLN A 51 -4.62 6.70 -12.73
N ASP A 52 -4.51 6.79 -11.40
CA ASP A 52 -3.78 7.88 -10.75
C ASP A 52 -2.28 7.61 -10.81
N ALA A 53 -1.55 8.49 -11.51
CA ALA A 53 -0.11 8.36 -11.72
C ALA A 53 0.69 8.35 -10.40
N LEU A 54 0.23 9.08 -9.37
CA LEU A 54 0.90 9.10 -8.06
C LEU A 54 0.73 7.76 -7.34
N VAL A 55 -0.45 7.16 -7.42
CA VAL A 55 -0.73 5.84 -6.84
C VAL A 55 0.12 4.78 -7.53
N GLN A 56 0.21 4.81 -8.86
CA GLN A 56 1.03 3.87 -9.63
C GLN A 56 2.52 4.02 -9.30
N LEU A 57 3.00 5.25 -9.13
CA LEU A 57 4.38 5.51 -8.74
C LEU A 57 4.68 4.99 -7.33
N ALA A 58 3.81 5.28 -6.36
CA ALA A 58 3.95 4.78 -4.98
C ALA A 58 3.92 3.23 -4.94
N ALA A 59 3.05 2.60 -5.72
CA ALA A 59 3.00 1.15 -5.85
C ALA A 59 4.28 0.57 -6.47
N THR A 60 4.84 1.25 -7.47
CA THR A 60 6.10 0.87 -8.12
C THR A 60 7.26 0.94 -7.14
N ARG A 61 7.39 2.05 -6.39
CA ARG A 61 8.40 2.21 -5.33
C ARG A 61 8.26 1.13 -4.27
N ALA A 62 7.04 0.90 -3.77
CA ALA A 62 6.78 -0.12 -2.76
C ALA A 62 7.23 -1.51 -3.22
N ARG A 63 6.89 -1.89 -4.46
CA ARG A 63 7.25 -3.20 -5.01
C ARG A 63 8.75 -3.33 -5.27
N PHE A 64 9.39 -2.27 -5.78
CA PHE A 64 10.84 -2.24 -5.97
C PHE A 64 11.56 -2.42 -4.63
N MET A 65 11.20 -1.62 -3.63
CA MET A 65 11.84 -1.63 -2.32
C MET A 65 11.63 -2.96 -1.59
N GLU A 66 10.43 -3.54 -1.65
CA GLU A 66 10.13 -4.89 -1.15
C GLU A 66 11.05 -5.94 -1.78
N THR A 67 11.15 -5.93 -3.11
CA THR A 67 11.93 -6.93 -3.85
C THR A 67 13.45 -6.73 -3.67
N ALA A 68 13.92 -5.48 -3.64
CA ALA A 68 15.32 -5.15 -3.44
C ALA A 68 15.77 -5.49 -2.02
N SER A 69 14.98 -5.15 -1.00
CA SER A 69 15.30 -5.47 0.39
C SER A 69 15.33 -6.98 0.67
N ALA A 70 14.51 -7.77 -0.01
CA ALA A 70 14.52 -9.23 0.09
C ALA A 70 15.83 -9.88 -0.42
N ARG A 71 16.64 -9.15 -1.21
CA ARG A 71 17.94 -9.63 -1.72
C ARG A 71 19.13 -9.22 -0.86
N LEU A 72 18.92 -8.49 0.23
CA LEU A 72 19.99 -8.03 1.11
C LEU A 72 20.43 -9.15 2.07
N ALA A 73 21.71 -9.15 2.47
CA ALA A 73 22.31 -10.21 3.28
C ALA A 73 21.63 -10.46 4.64
N HIS A 74 20.89 -9.47 5.16
CA HIS A 74 20.15 -9.56 6.43
C HIS A 74 18.63 -9.42 6.23
N ALA A 75 18.13 -9.78 5.05
CA ALA A 75 16.71 -9.75 4.75
C ALA A 75 15.91 -10.59 5.76
N ASN A 76 15.00 -9.93 6.45
CA ASN A 76 13.99 -10.58 7.27
C ASN A 76 12.63 -9.91 7.00
N ARG A 77 11.56 -10.55 7.45
CA ARG A 77 10.19 -10.08 7.20
C ARG A 77 9.96 -8.63 7.64
N LYS A 78 10.55 -8.19 8.77
CA LYS A 78 10.39 -6.81 9.24
C LYS A 78 11.05 -5.80 8.31
N VAL A 79 12.22 -6.14 7.77
CA VAL A 79 12.94 -5.28 6.80
C VAL A 79 12.14 -5.17 5.50
N VAL A 80 11.65 -6.29 4.98
CA VAL A 80 10.86 -6.33 3.74
C VAL A 80 9.54 -5.58 3.90
N ASP A 81 8.80 -5.81 5.00
CA ASP A 81 7.56 -5.11 5.31
C ASP A 81 7.81 -3.59 5.48
N GLY A 82 8.92 -3.21 6.14
CA GLY A 82 9.32 -1.82 6.29
C GLY A 82 9.67 -1.14 4.96
N ALA A 83 10.34 -1.86 4.05
CA ALA A 83 10.68 -1.37 2.72
C ALA A 83 9.44 -1.14 1.85
N PHE A 84 8.48 -2.08 1.88
CA PHE A 84 7.19 -1.91 1.22
C PHE A 84 6.45 -0.66 1.73
N LEU A 85 6.33 -0.51 3.06
CA LEU A 85 5.66 0.65 3.67
C LEU A 85 6.36 1.97 3.35
N THR A 86 7.70 1.97 3.31
CA THR A 86 8.48 3.16 2.93
C THR A 86 8.13 3.62 1.52
N GLY A 87 8.04 2.68 0.56
CA GLY A 87 7.63 3.02 -0.81
C GLY A 87 6.18 3.54 -0.88
N VAL A 88 5.24 2.89 -0.18
CA VAL A 88 3.82 3.31 -0.16
C VAL A 88 3.65 4.75 0.36
N PHE A 89 4.39 5.13 1.41
CA PHE A 89 4.25 6.45 2.03
C PHE A 89 5.23 7.50 1.48
N SER A 90 6.07 7.15 0.52
CA SER A 90 7.08 8.07 -0.03
C SER A 90 6.50 9.26 -0.79
N LEU A 91 5.21 9.21 -1.15
CA LEU A 91 4.48 10.25 -1.90
C LEU A 91 3.18 10.67 -1.19
N VAL A 92 3.10 10.43 0.12
CA VAL A 92 1.84 10.59 0.86
C VAL A 92 1.42 12.07 0.95
N ASP A 93 2.39 12.97 1.05
CA ASP A 93 2.20 14.43 0.99
C ASP A 93 1.53 14.88 -0.32
N ALA A 94 1.99 14.35 -1.46
CA ALA A 94 1.43 14.68 -2.77
C ALA A 94 -0.03 14.24 -2.93
N VAL A 95 -0.47 13.24 -2.16
CA VAL A 95 -1.87 12.80 -2.12
C VAL A 95 -2.73 13.71 -1.24
N PHE A 96 -2.22 14.09 -0.06
CA PHE A 96 -3.00 14.85 0.94
C PHE A 96 -2.88 16.37 0.85
N GLY A 97 -1.90 16.91 0.10
CA GLY A 97 -1.72 18.35 -0.11
C GLY A 97 -1.21 19.11 1.12
N ASP A 98 -0.60 18.43 2.08
CA ASP A 98 0.07 19.01 3.25
C ASP A 98 1.57 18.67 3.19
N THR A 99 2.38 19.21 4.11
CA THR A 99 3.79 18.86 4.23
C THR A 99 3.98 17.38 4.55
N LEU A 100 5.09 16.82 4.08
CA LEU A 100 5.43 15.41 4.32
C LEU A 100 5.58 15.11 5.81
N GLU A 101 6.17 16.03 6.57
CA GLU A 101 6.31 15.96 8.01
C GLU A 101 4.94 15.84 8.71
N ASN A 102 4.02 16.77 8.45
CA ASN A 102 2.68 16.78 9.05
C ASN A 102 1.89 15.51 8.67
N THR A 103 1.99 15.12 7.40
CA THR A 103 1.27 13.94 6.89
C THR A 103 1.78 12.66 7.57
N LEU A 104 3.09 12.53 7.76
CA LEU A 104 3.67 11.37 8.44
C LEU A 104 3.41 11.38 9.97
N GLU A 105 3.21 12.54 10.58
CA GLU A 105 2.75 12.67 11.98
C GLU A 105 1.44 11.95 12.23
N ALA A 106 0.46 12.12 11.33
CA ALA A 106 -0.84 11.47 11.46
C ALA A 106 -0.79 9.93 11.34
N LEU A 107 0.21 9.37 10.63
CA LEU A 107 0.22 7.96 10.24
C LEU A 107 0.82 7.00 11.28
N THR A 108 1.36 7.51 12.39
CA THR A 108 1.94 6.71 13.49
C THR A 108 2.93 5.63 13.01
N LEU A 109 3.81 5.99 12.07
CA LEU A 109 4.80 5.08 11.50
C LEU A 109 5.96 4.82 12.47
N ALA A 110 6.64 3.68 12.29
CA ALA A 110 7.86 3.40 13.03
C ALA A 110 8.94 4.44 12.70
N SER A 111 9.72 4.85 13.71
CA SER A 111 10.72 5.93 13.59
C SER A 111 11.70 5.74 12.43
N HIS A 112 12.19 4.51 12.22
CA HIS A 112 13.12 4.19 11.13
C HIS A 112 12.49 4.33 9.73
N ILE A 113 11.18 4.08 9.57
CA ILE A 113 10.46 4.32 8.31
C ILE A 113 10.31 5.81 8.08
N ARG A 114 9.93 6.57 9.13
CA ARG A 114 9.83 8.02 9.04
C ARG A 114 11.18 8.66 8.68
N ALA A 115 12.26 8.27 9.34
CA ALA A 115 13.60 8.79 9.05
C ALA A 115 14.05 8.48 7.61
N ALA A 116 13.70 7.30 7.09
CA ALA A 116 13.94 6.96 5.69
C ALA A 116 13.18 7.88 4.71
N ILE A 117 11.91 8.18 4.99
CA ILE A 117 11.07 9.03 4.12
C ILE A 117 11.42 10.52 4.26
N LEU A 118 11.75 11.00 5.45
CA LEU A 118 12.05 12.43 5.66
C LEU A 118 13.50 12.78 5.36
N HIS A 119 14.43 11.91 5.75
CA HIS A 119 15.86 12.24 5.79
C HIS A 119 16.72 11.31 4.94
N ARG A 120 16.11 10.37 4.22
CA ARG A 120 16.81 9.33 3.44
C ARG A 120 17.80 8.52 4.30
N GLU A 121 17.48 8.35 5.58
CA GLU A 121 18.35 7.66 6.52
C GLU A 121 18.19 6.14 6.53
N GLY A 122 19.30 5.46 6.83
CA GLY A 122 19.36 4.02 6.98
C GLY A 122 19.11 3.26 5.67
N GLN A 123 19.02 1.94 5.79
CA GLN A 123 18.88 1.04 4.64
C GLN A 123 17.64 1.33 3.79
N LEU A 124 16.52 1.69 4.43
CA LEU A 124 15.28 2.03 3.72
C LEU A 124 15.40 3.36 2.99
N GLY A 125 16.09 4.34 3.57
CA GLY A 125 16.37 5.62 2.92
C GLY A 125 17.29 5.47 1.71
N THR A 126 18.32 4.62 1.81
CA THR A 126 19.18 4.28 0.67
C THR A 126 18.41 3.63 -0.47
N LEU A 127 17.51 2.67 -0.16
CA LEU A 127 16.67 2.04 -1.17
C LEU A 127 15.69 3.03 -1.80
N LEU A 128 15.12 3.94 -1.02
CA LEU A 128 14.23 4.98 -1.52
C LEU A 128 14.99 5.95 -2.45
N GLY A 129 16.19 6.39 -2.06
CA GLY A 129 17.02 7.23 -2.92
C GLY A 129 17.43 6.53 -4.22
N ALA A 130 17.69 5.22 -4.18
CA ALA A 130 18.05 4.46 -5.38
C ALA A 130 16.91 4.35 -6.39
N ILE A 131 15.67 4.12 -5.95
CA ILE A 131 14.52 4.10 -6.86
C ILE A 131 14.18 5.50 -7.37
N GLU A 132 14.33 6.53 -6.54
CA GLU A 132 14.18 7.92 -6.97
C GLU A 132 15.20 8.28 -8.05
N ALA A 133 16.48 7.94 -7.89
CA ALA A 133 17.49 8.14 -8.93
C ALA A 133 17.15 7.42 -10.24
N LEU A 134 16.70 6.15 -10.14
CA LEU A 134 16.27 5.37 -11.31
C LEU A 134 15.09 6.01 -12.06
N GLU A 135 14.14 6.63 -11.33
CA GLU A 135 13.01 7.34 -11.91
C GLU A 135 13.43 8.61 -12.65
N HIS A 136 14.50 9.29 -12.19
CA HIS A 136 15.04 10.50 -12.82
C HIS A 136 16.08 10.22 -13.91
N GLY A 137 16.59 8.98 -13.99
CA GLY A 137 17.59 8.55 -14.98
C GLY A 137 19.03 8.88 -14.60
N ASP A 138 19.32 9.04 -13.30
CA ASP A 138 20.64 9.34 -12.74
C ASP A 138 21.49 8.07 -12.46
#